data_AF-A0A1U8NMN1-F1
#
_entry.id   AF-A0A1U8NMN1-F1
#
_cell.length_a   1.000
_cell.length_b   1.000
_cell.length_c   1.000
_cell.angle_alpha   90.00
_cell.angle_beta   90.00
_cell.angle_gamma   90.00
#
_symmetry.space_group_name_H-M   'P 1'
#
loop_
_entity.id
_entity.type
_entity.pdbx_description
1 polymer ?
#
loop_
_entity_poly.entity_id
_entity_poly.type
_entity_poly.pdbx_seq_one_letter_code
_entity_poly.pdbx_strand_id
1 'polypeptide(L)'
;MLTQDDLTNMEEILVLPIVGVGDMGKTTLAKLIFNDETVDAHFELKLWACVSDDFDLKWLALKAIKTGKGSDGDLGILDLELLRKVLRVCLNVKKYLLVLAYVCNKDNRKWVELKHLFAEGDVGSKIVVTTRSSQVAKIIGTITPLYLEALPYKINYLCF
;
A
#
# COMPACT_ATOMS: atom_id res chain seq x y z
N MET A 1 6.51 -3.23 -32.34
CA MET A 1 5.09 -3.59 -32.20
C MET A 1 5.04 -4.59 -31.07
N LEU A 2 4.74 -4.12 -29.85
CA LEU A 2 4.68 -4.98 -28.67
C LEU A 2 3.33 -5.70 -28.71
N THR A 3 3.37 -7.03 -28.64
CA THR A 3 2.18 -7.88 -28.72
C THR A 3 1.37 -7.78 -27.43
N GLN A 4 0.06 -7.94 -27.58
CA GLN A 4 -0.96 -7.83 -26.52
C GLN A 4 -0.77 -8.85 -25.38
N ASP A 5 0.12 -9.81 -25.57
CA ASP A 5 0.47 -10.90 -24.65
C ASP A 5 1.63 -10.57 -23.68
N ASP A 6 2.36 -9.46 -23.87
CA ASP A 6 3.45 -9.05 -22.95
C ASP A 6 2.94 -8.33 -21.68
N LEU A 7 1.63 -8.14 -21.55
CA LEU A 7 0.99 -7.43 -20.42
C LEU A 7 0.38 -8.39 -19.37
N THR A 8 0.30 -9.69 -19.64
CA THR A 8 -0.52 -10.63 -18.84
C THR A 8 0.27 -11.54 -17.89
N ASN A 9 1.58 -11.37 -17.73
CA ASN A 9 2.40 -12.19 -16.82
C ASN A 9 3.09 -11.40 -15.69
N MET A 10 2.59 -10.23 -15.34
CA MET A 10 2.83 -9.66 -14.02
C MET A 10 1.76 -10.24 -13.10
N GLU A 11 2.11 -11.09 -12.13
CA GLU A 11 1.18 -11.42 -11.05
C GLU A 11 0.66 -10.09 -10.48
N GLU A 12 -0.64 -9.83 -10.65
CA GLU A 12 -1.18 -8.52 -10.36
C GLU A 12 -1.12 -8.30 -8.84
N ILE A 13 -0.40 -7.26 -8.40
CA ILE A 13 -0.28 -6.92 -6.99
C ILE A 13 -1.68 -6.85 -6.36
N LEU A 14 -1.86 -7.57 -5.24
CA LEU A 14 -3.11 -7.56 -4.51
C LEU A 14 -3.27 -6.27 -3.72
N VAL A 15 -4.30 -5.50 -4.05
CA VAL A 15 -4.66 -4.24 -3.41
C VAL A 15 -6.03 -4.39 -2.76
N LEU A 16 -6.07 -4.32 -1.43
CA LEU A 16 -7.29 -4.34 -0.61
C LEU A 16 -7.68 -2.92 -0.18
N PRO A 17 -8.75 -2.33 -0.74
CA PRO A 17 -9.30 -1.10 -0.21
C PRO A 17 -10.19 -1.36 1.01
N ILE A 18 -9.93 -0.65 2.11
CA ILE A 18 -10.81 -0.52 3.28
C ILE A 18 -11.54 0.82 3.14
N VAL A 19 -12.86 0.77 2.97
CA VAL A 19 -13.72 1.89 2.58
C VAL A 19 -14.74 2.18 3.66
N GLY A 20 -15.11 3.45 3.83
CA GLY A 20 -16.11 3.87 4.81
C GLY A 20 -16.05 5.36 5.07
N VAL A 21 -17.14 5.95 5.56
CA VAL A 21 -17.21 7.40 5.87
C VAL A 21 -16.29 7.78 7.05
N GLY A 22 -16.24 9.06 7.40
CA GLY A 22 -15.42 9.56 8.51
C GLY A 22 -15.58 8.75 9.81
N ASP A 23 -14.51 8.64 10.58
CA ASP A 23 -14.51 8.13 11.97
C ASP A 23 -14.99 6.68 12.19
N MET A 24 -15.14 5.89 11.12
CA MET A 24 -15.45 4.45 11.18
C MET A 24 -14.26 3.55 11.58
N GLY A 25 -13.17 4.10 12.12
CA GLY A 25 -12.04 3.30 12.57
C GLY A 25 -11.23 2.57 11.48
N LYS A 26 -11.38 2.88 10.18
CA LYS A 26 -10.61 2.25 9.07
C LYS A 26 -9.11 2.21 9.32
N THR A 27 -8.55 3.36 9.69
CA THR A 27 -7.13 3.51 9.97
C THR A 27 -6.75 2.76 11.25
N THR A 28 -7.64 2.69 12.24
CA THR A 28 -7.46 1.88 13.45
C THR A 28 -7.41 0.40 13.09
N LEU A 29 -8.35 -0.11 12.30
CA LEU A 29 -8.34 -1.49 11.82
C LEU A 29 -7.07 -1.82 11.04
N ALA A 30 -6.68 -0.96 10.10
CA ALA A 30 -5.45 -1.14 9.36
C ALA A 30 -4.21 -1.13 10.27
N LYS A 31 -4.16 -0.29 11.32
CA LYS A 31 -3.08 -0.30 12.32
C LYS A 31 -3.05 -1.59 13.13
N LEU A 32 -4.21 -2.11 13.52
CA LEU A 32 -4.30 -3.38 14.23
C LEU A 32 -3.73 -4.52 13.38
N ILE A 33 -4.13 -4.60 12.11
CA ILE A 33 -3.57 -5.57 11.16
C ILE A 33 -2.06 -5.35 10.99
N PHE A 34 -1.63 -4.10 10.83
CA PHE A 34 -0.22 -3.79 10.61
C PHE A 34 0.66 -4.16 11.81
N ASN A 35 0.14 -4.16 13.03
CA ASN A 35 0.89 -4.48 14.25
C ASN A 35 0.65 -5.91 14.78
N ASP A 36 -0.08 -6.73 14.02
CA ASP A 36 -0.38 -8.10 14.42
C ASP A 36 0.85 -9.00 14.25
N GLU A 37 1.14 -9.83 15.26
CA GLU A 37 2.32 -10.70 15.29
C GLU A 37 2.33 -11.73 14.15
N THR A 38 1.15 -12.19 13.71
CA THR A 38 1.06 -13.13 12.58
C THR A 38 1.38 -12.43 11.26
N VAL A 39 1.07 -11.13 11.17
CA VAL A 39 1.43 -10.28 10.02
C VAL A 39 2.94 -9.97 10.05
N ASP A 40 3.52 -9.71 11.23
CA ASP A 40 4.99 -9.62 11.39
C ASP A 40 5.71 -10.89 10.92
N ALA A 41 5.20 -12.06 11.28
CA ALA A 41 5.79 -13.33 10.87
C ALA A 41 5.62 -13.64 9.36
N HIS A 42 4.62 -13.04 8.70
CA HIS A 42 4.30 -13.33 7.30
C HIS A 42 5.01 -12.44 6.28
N PHE A 43 5.32 -11.19 6.65
CA PHE A 43 5.88 -10.19 5.72
C PHE A 43 7.27 -9.74 6.19
N GLU A 44 8.31 -9.93 5.37
CA GLU A 44 9.66 -9.48 5.74
C GLU A 44 9.82 -7.96 5.67
N LEU A 45 8.95 -7.28 4.92
CA LEU A 45 8.94 -5.82 4.84
C LEU A 45 7.53 -5.27 5.09
N LYS A 46 7.37 -4.49 6.15
CA LYS A 46 6.13 -3.77 6.43
C LYS A 46 6.35 -2.27 6.36
N LEU A 47 5.55 -1.58 5.56
CA LEU A 47 5.60 -0.14 5.40
C LEU A 47 4.23 0.48 5.62
N TRP A 48 4.17 1.47 6.51
CA TRP A 48 3.01 2.32 6.70
C TRP A 48 3.27 3.72 6.15
N ALA A 49 2.39 4.25 5.30
CA ALA A 49 2.45 5.64 4.84
C ALA A 49 1.08 6.31 4.95
N CYS A 50 1.06 7.51 5.53
CA CYS A 50 -0.08 8.41 5.40
C CYS A 50 0.14 9.21 4.11
N VAL A 51 -0.77 9.10 3.16
CA VAL A 51 -0.63 9.69 1.85
C VAL A 51 -1.77 10.68 1.64
N SER A 52 -1.42 11.96 1.47
CA SER A 52 -2.36 13.02 1.12
C SER A 52 -2.76 12.92 -0.36
N ASP A 53 -3.57 13.89 -0.84
CA ASP A 53 -4.03 13.96 -2.23
C ASP A 53 -2.89 13.92 -3.27
N ASP A 54 -1.68 14.34 -2.92
CA ASP A 54 -0.54 14.39 -3.84
C ASP A 54 0.64 13.59 -3.26
N PHE A 55 0.48 12.27 -3.15
CA PHE A 55 1.57 11.44 -2.62
C PHE A 55 2.72 11.34 -3.61
N ASP A 56 3.93 11.51 -3.07
CA ASP A 56 5.19 11.48 -3.79
C ASP A 56 5.75 10.05 -3.84
N LEU A 57 5.80 9.48 -5.05
CA LEU A 57 6.36 8.16 -5.32
C LEU A 57 7.86 8.08 -4.97
N LYS A 58 8.59 9.18 -5.16
CA LYS A 58 10.02 9.26 -4.79
C LYS A 58 10.18 9.13 -3.28
N TRP A 59 9.40 9.90 -2.52
CA TRP A 59 9.38 9.79 -1.07
C TRP A 59 8.98 8.39 -0.59
N LEU A 60 7.97 7.77 -1.21
CA LEU A 60 7.53 6.43 -0.84
C LEU A 60 8.59 5.36 -1.14
N ALA A 61 9.26 5.45 -2.29
CA ALA A 61 10.38 4.58 -2.64
C ALA A 61 11.52 4.71 -1.62
N LEU A 62 11.91 5.95 -1.28
CA LEU A 62 12.93 6.23 -0.27
C LEU A 62 12.55 5.60 1.07
N LYS A 63 11.30 5.79 1.50
CA LYS A 63 10.81 5.24 2.76
C LYS A 63 10.88 3.72 2.76
N ALA A 64 10.45 3.07 1.68
CA ALA A 64 10.51 1.61 1.54
C ALA A 64 11.96 1.09 1.58
N ILE A 65 12.89 1.73 0.86
CA ILE A 65 14.31 1.34 0.87
C ILE A 65 14.90 1.48 2.27
N LYS A 66 14.63 2.60 2.96
CA LYS A 66 15.11 2.85 4.32
C LYS A 66 14.60 1.79 5.29
N THR A 67 13.30 1.47 5.23
CA THR A 67 12.72 0.41 6.05
C THR A 67 13.34 -0.96 5.76
N GLY A 68 13.61 -1.28 4.49
CA GLY A 68 14.12 -2.60 4.11
C GLY A 68 15.63 -2.81 4.23
N LYS A 69 16.43 -1.73 4.23
CA LYS A 69 17.90 -1.80 4.39
C LYS A 69 18.39 -1.41 5.78
N GLY A 70 17.60 -0.67 6.54
CA GLY A 70 17.98 -0.21 7.89
C GLY A 70 19.07 0.86 7.92
N SER A 71 19.42 1.48 6.78
CA SER A 71 20.43 2.55 6.73
C SER A 71 20.04 3.71 5.82
N ASP A 72 20.43 4.91 6.27
CA ASP A 72 20.31 6.17 5.54
C ASP A 72 21.58 6.41 4.73
N GLY A 73 21.70 5.73 3.58
CA GLY A 73 22.64 6.18 2.54
C GLY A 73 22.18 7.52 1.93
N ASP A 74 23.00 8.09 1.04
CA ASP A 74 22.74 9.34 0.30
C ASP A 74 21.63 9.20 -0.79
N LEU A 75 20.60 8.40 -0.52
CA LEU A 75 19.53 8.05 -1.45
C LEU A 75 18.66 9.24 -1.84
N GLY A 76 18.61 10.30 -1.01
CA GLY A 76 17.78 11.49 -1.27
C GLY A 76 18.16 12.26 -2.54
N ILE A 77 19.43 12.15 -2.95
CA ILE A 77 20.00 12.82 -4.12
C ILE A 77 19.61 12.08 -5.42
N LEU A 78 19.29 10.79 -5.33
CA LEU A 78 18.94 9.97 -6.48
C LEU A 78 17.63 10.42 -7.13
N ASP A 79 17.54 10.29 -8.45
CA ASP A 79 16.28 10.41 -9.16
C ASP A 79 15.36 9.18 -8.93
N LEU A 80 14.12 9.28 -9.40
CA LEU A 80 13.13 8.23 -9.22
C LEU A 80 13.50 6.93 -9.94
N GLU A 81 14.20 6.99 -11.08
CA GLU A 81 14.57 5.80 -11.85
C GLU A 81 15.67 4.99 -11.16
N LEU A 82 16.66 5.68 -10.59
CA LEU A 82 17.69 5.06 -9.75
C LEU A 82 17.07 4.49 -8.46
N LEU A 83 16.16 5.24 -7.83
CA LEU A 83 15.44 4.74 -6.65
C LEU A 83 14.59 3.52 -6.97
N ARG A 84 13.94 3.49 -8.14
CA ARG A 84 13.21 2.31 -8.61
C ARG A 84 14.15 1.11 -8.69
N LYS A 85 15.32 1.23 -9.34
CA LYS A 85 16.31 0.12 -9.40
C LYS A 85 16.74 -0.36 -8.01
N VAL A 86 17.02 0.55 -7.10
CA VAL A 86 17.40 0.19 -5.71
C VAL A 86 16.24 -0.48 -4.97
N LEU A 87 15.01 0.02 -5.14
CA LEU A 87 13.82 -0.55 -4.54
C LEU A 87 13.55 -1.95 -5.09
N ARG A 88 13.71 -2.18 -6.39
CA ARG A 88 13.60 -3.51 -7.00
C ARG A 88 14.51 -4.51 -6.31
N VAL A 89 15.79 -4.16 -6.11
CA VAL A 89 16.73 -5.02 -5.38
C VAL A 89 16.33 -5.20 -3.90
N CYS A 90 15.73 -4.18 -3.29
CA CYS A 90 15.27 -4.22 -1.89
C CYS A 90 14.06 -5.15 -1.70
N LEU A 91 13.12 -5.15 -2.65
CA LEU A 91 11.88 -5.92 -2.65
C LEU A 91 12.05 -7.33 -3.21
N ASN A 92 13.08 -7.55 -4.04
CA ASN A 92 13.34 -8.86 -4.63
C ASN A 92 13.38 -9.93 -3.55
N VAL A 93 12.66 -11.03 -3.78
CA VAL A 93 12.47 -12.18 -2.87
C VAL A 93 11.90 -11.85 -1.48
N LYS A 94 11.37 -10.65 -1.26
CA LYS A 94 10.70 -10.28 -0.02
C LYS A 94 9.21 -10.09 -0.25
N LYS A 95 8.41 -10.71 0.60
CA LYS A 95 7.00 -10.46 0.73
C LYS A 95 6.78 -9.18 1.53
N TYR A 96 6.22 -8.17 0.90
CA TYR A 96 5.95 -6.89 1.54
C TYR A 96 4.47 -6.69 1.87
N LEU A 97 4.21 -5.92 2.92
CA LEU A 97 2.92 -5.30 3.20
C LEU A 97 3.07 -3.77 3.18
N LEU A 98 2.41 -3.12 2.23
CA LEU A 98 2.33 -1.67 2.16
C LEU A 98 0.94 -1.20 2.59
N VAL A 99 0.86 -0.41 3.65
CA VAL A 99 -0.39 0.22 4.09
C VAL A 99 -0.37 1.70 3.76
N LEU A 100 -1.30 2.12 2.91
CA LEU A 100 -1.54 3.51 2.54
C LEU A 100 -2.79 4.04 3.24
N ALA A 101 -2.60 4.91 4.23
CA ALA A 101 -3.68 5.48 5.01
C ALA A 101 -4.20 6.80 4.41
N TYR A 102 -5.51 6.99 4.48
CA TYR A 102 -6.23 8.21 4.10
C TYR A 102 -6.11 8.60 2.62
N VAL A 103 -6.05 7.61 1.74
CA VAL A 103 -5.95 7.83 0.30
C VAL A 103 -7.21 8.54 -0.24
N CYS A 104 -6.99 9.66 -0.92
CA CYS A 104 -8.02 10.43 -1.63
C CYS A 104 -7.69 10.70 -3.10
N ASN A 105 -6.45 10.43 -3.55
CA ASN A 105 -6.00 10.63 -4.92
C ASN A 105 -6.75 9.72 -5.92
N LYS A 106 -7.25 10.31 -7.01
CA LYS A 106 -8.02 9.63 -8.07
C LYS A 106 -7.26 9.53 -9.40
N ASP A 107 -5.98 9.89 -9.42
CA ASP A 107 -5.15 9.83 -10.61
C ASP A 107 -4.72 8.39 -10.88
N ASN A 108 -5.38 7.76 -11.86
CA ASN A 108 -5.09 6.39 -12.26
C ASN A 108 -3.63 6.20 -12.71
N ARG A 109 -2.99 7.23 -13.28
CA ARG A 109 -1.59 7.12 -13.74
C ARG A 109 -0.65 6.96 -12.55
N LYS A 110 -0.86 7.75 -11.48
CA LYS A 110 -0.09 7.59 -10.23
C LYS A 110 -0.28 6.21 -9.61
N TRP A 111 -1.48 5.64 -9.68
CA TRP A 111 -1.74 4.29 -9.18
C TRP A 111 -1.04 3.20 -10.00
N VAL A 112 -1.05 3.32 -11.32
CA VAL A 112 -0.28 2.42 -12.21
C VAL A 112 1.22 2.54 -11.94
N GLU A 113 1.74 3.75 -11.78
CA GLU A 113 3.15 3.97 -11.44
C GLU A 113 3.52 3.41 -10.06
N LEU A 114 2.65 3.54 -9.07
CA LEU A 114 2.82 2.91 -7.76
C LEU A 114 2.89 1.38 -7.89
N LYS A 115 1.94 0.76 -8.62
CA LYS A 115 1.95 -0.69 -8.85
C LYS A 115 3.27 -1.11 -9.52
N HIS A 116 3.71 -0.41 -10.55
CA HIS A 116 5.01 -0.69 -11.19
C HIS A 116 6.21 -0.50 -10.26
N LEU A 117 6.15 0.47 -9.35
CA LEU A 117 7.21 0.72 -8.37
C LEU A 117 7.38 -0.45 -7.39
N PHE A 118 6.28 -1.16 -7.08
CA PHE A 118 6.24 -2.27 -6.13
C PHE A 118 6.01 -3.65 -6.78
N ALA A 119 6.23 -3.77 -8.09
CA ALA A 119 5.96 -4.99 -8.86
C ALA A 119 6.93 -6.15 -8.57
N GLU A 120 8.16 -5.87 -8.13
CA GLU A 120 9.20 -6.90 -7.91
C GLU A 120 9.16 -7.53 -6.51
N GLY A 121 8.04 -7.44 -5.80
CA GLY A 121 7.89 -8.16 -4.52
C GLY A 121 7.66 -9.65 -4.73
N ASP A 122 7.93 -10.44 -3.70
CA ASP A 122 7.63 -11.87 -3.74
C ASP A 122 6.12 -12.14 -3.75
N VAL A 123 5.74 -13.33 -4.23
CA VAL A 123 4.36 -13.79 -4.31
C VAL A 123 3.67 -13.68 -2.95
N GLY A 124 2.47 -13.09 -2.94
CA GLY A 124 1.71 -12.84 -1.73
C GLY A 124 2.00 -11.48 -1.07
N SER A 125 2.83 -10.63 -1.68
CA SER A 125 2.94 -9.22 -1.32
C SER A 125 1.59 -8.51 -1.47
N LYS A 126 1.28 -7.57 -0.57
CA LYS A 126 -0.03 -6.90 -0.52
C LYS A 126 0.07 -5.41 -0.29
N ILE A 127 -0.88 -4.69 -0.86
CA ILE A 127 -1.15 -3.29 -0.56
C ILE A 127 -2.51 -3.19 0.13
N VAL A 128 -2.58 -2.51 1.26
CA VAL A 128 -3.83 -2.18 1.95
C VAL A 128 -4.03 -0.68 1.89
N VAL A 129 -5.20 -0.24 1.47
CA VAL A 129 -5.51 1.19 1.32
C VAL A 129 -6.70 1.55 2.17
N THR A 130 -6.59 2.57 3.03
CA THR A 130 -7.78 3.12 3.70
C THR A 130 -8.26 4.37 2.95
N THR A 131 -9.54 4.42 2.61
CA THR A 131 -10.13 5.55 1.89
C THR A 131 -11.55 5.84 2.33
N ARG A 132 -12.00 7.09 2.14
CA ARG A 132 -13.41 7.48 2.28
C ARG A 132 -14.17 7.38 0.96
N SER A 133 -13.47 7.16 -0.16
CA SER A 133 -14.05 7.25 -1.50
C SER A 133 -14.18 5.87 -2.14
N SER A 134 -15.42 5.45 -2.39
CA SER A 134 -15.70 4.26 -3.21
C SER A 134 -15.15 4.39 -4.63
N GLN A 135 -14.98 5.61 -5.15
CA GLN A 135 -14.36 5.84 -6.45
C GLN A 135 -12.87 5.50 -6.42
N VAL A 136 -12.13 5.97 -5.40
CA VAL A 136 -10.72 5.61 -5.20
C VAL A 136 -10.57 4.09 -5.06
N ALA A 137 -11.46 3.45 -4.27
CA ALA A 137 -11.44 2.01 -4.09
C ALA A 137 -11.60 1.23 -5.41
N LYS A 138 -12.46 1.70 -6.32
CA LYS A 138 -12.64 1.11 -7.66
C LYS A 138 -11.44 1.31 -8.57
N ILE A 139 -10.73 2.43 -8.44
CA ILE A 139 -9.55 2.73 -9.27
C ILE A 139 -8.37 1.85 -8.84
N ILE A 140 -8.15 1.72 -7.52
CA ILE A 140 -6.94 1.10 -6.99
C ILE A 140 -7.09 -0.39 -6.67
N GLY A 141 -8.28 -0.82 -6.28
CA GLY A 141 -8.53 -2.16 -5.78
C GLY A 141 -8.38 -3.22 -6.87
N THR A 142 -7.69 -4.30 -6.56
CA THR A 142 -7.62 -5.50 -7.40
C THR A 142 -8.42 -6.66 -6.81
N ILE A 143 -8.86 -6.51 -5.55
CA ILE A 143 -9.80 -7.42 -4.89
C ILE A 143 -10.98 -6.65 -4.29
N THR A 144 -12.01 -7.40 -3.87
CA THR A 144 -13.24 -6.83 -3.30
C THR A 144 -12.93 -5.91 -2.11
N PRO A 145 -13.38 -4.64 -2.15
CA PRO A 145 -13.19 -3.71 -1.03
C PRO A 145 -13.87 -4.18 0.26
N LEU A 146 -13.20 -3.95 1.39
CA LEU A 146 -13.79 -4.09 2.72
C LEU A 146 -14.52 -2.80 3.10
N TYR A 147 -15.84 -2.83 3.10
CA TYR A 147 -16.65 -1.71 3.58
C TYR A 147 -16.82 -1.80 5.10
N LEU A 148 -16.37 -0.77 5.82
CA LEU A 148 -16.67 -0.61 7.24
C LEU A 148 -17.96 0.16 7.40
N GLU A 149 -18.83 -0.39 8.24
CA GLU A 149 -20.09 0.21 8.64
C GLU A 149 -19.97 0.76 10.07
N ALA A 150 -20.91 1.63 10.43
CA ALA A 150 -20.97 2.15 11.79
C ALA A 150 -21.31 1.01 12.75
N LEU A 151 -20.68 1.00 13.93
CA LEU A 151 -21.09 0.06 14.97
C LEU A 151 -22.58 0.30 15.30
N PRO A 152 -23.37 -0.78 15.47
CA PRO A 152 -24.73 -0.63 15.97
C PRO A 152 -24.70 0.13 17.31
N TYR A 153 -25.60 1.10 17.47
CA TYR A 153 -25.70 2.04 18.59
C TYR A 153 -25.73 1.42 20.02
N LYS A 154 -25.74 0.08 20.14
CA LYS A 154 -25.82 -0.67 21.41
C LYS A 154 -24.48 -1.08 22.03
N ILE A 155 -23.33 -0.81 21.40
CA ILE A 155 -21.99 -1.14 21.98
C ILE A 155 -21.28 0.14 22.49
N ASN A 156 -22.02 1.10 23.05
CA ASN A 156 -21.44 2.35 23.57
C ASN A 156 -21.12 2.34 25.07
N TYR A 157 -21.22 1.20 25.76
CA TYR A 157 -20.98 1.12 27.21
C TYR A 157 -19.86 0.17 27.64
N LEU A 158 -19.09 -0.41 26.71
CA LEU A 158 -18.06 -1.41 27.04
C LEU A 158 -16.64 -1.06 26.56
N CYS A 159 -16.39 0.19 26.16
CA CYS A 159 -15.04 0.65 25.85
C CYS A 159 -14.78 2.04 26.46
N PHE A 160 -14.62 2.07 27.78
CA PHE A 160 -13.81 3.06 28.50
C PHE A 160 -12.99 2.32 29.55
#